data_AF-A0A7X4IQ11-F1
#
_entry.id   AF-A0A7X4IQ11-F1
#
_cell.length_a   1.000
_cell.length_b   1.000
_cell.length_c   1.000
_cell.angle_alpha   90.00
_cell.angle_beta   90.00
_cell.angle_gamma   90.00
#
_symmetry.space_group_name_H-M   'P 1'
#
loop_
_entity.id
_entity.type
_entity.pdbx_description
1 polymer ?
#
loop_
_entity_poly.entity_id
_entity_poly.type
_entity_poly.pdbx_seq_one_letter_code
_entity_poly.pdbx_strand_id
1 'polypeptide(L)'
;MAVDLRWSLRRECRSWLEDVLLHLERVGAVEATREREPPHYHIAVYTRAYARYVAALQAVERVAGEAGADLEAQEEHAGESSSDGVVRYRVRSGDTLWGIARAYGTTVDEIKSANNLRGNRIDVGQLLRIPVGSRHSLLRENPE
;
A
#
# COMPACT_ATOMS: atom_id res chain seq x y z
N MET A 1 -11.30 -0.07 -9.58
CA MET A 1 -11.86 -0.86 -10.71
C MET A 1 -10.84 -0.82 -11.82
N ALA A 2 -10.70 -1.85 -12.64
CA ALA A 2 -9.76 -1.82 -13.77
C ALA A 2 -10.50 -2.07 -15.09
N VAL A 3 -10.05 -1.42 -16.16
CA VAL A 3 -10.61 -1.52 -17.51
C VAL A 3 -9.45 -1.65 -18.50
N ASP A 4 -9.58 -2.59 -19.43
CA ASP A 4 -8.63 -2.79 -20.50
C ASP A 4 -9.16 -2.22 -21.81
N LEU A 5 -8.44 -1.24 -22.35
CA LEU A 5 -8.77 -0.66 -23.65
C LEU A 5 -7.84 -1.20 -24.73
N ARG A 6 -8.43 -1.79 -25.77
CA ARG A 6 -7.68 -2.21 -26.95
C ARG A 6 -7.10 -1.00 -27.67
N TRP A 7 -5.90 -1.18 -28.17
CA TRP A 7 -5.18 -0.21 -28.95
C TRP A 7 -5.91 0.13 -30.27
N SER A 8 -6.22 1.42 -30.48
CA SER A 8 -6.72 1.89 -31.77
C SER A 8 -5.58 1.99 -32.79
N LEU A 9 -5.79 1.47 -34.00
CA LEU A 9 -4.85 1.57 -35.12
C LEU A 9 -4.81 2.98 -35.74
N ARG A 10 -5.87 3.78 -35.58
CA ARG A 10 -5.91 5.19 -36.01
C ARG A 10 -5.11 6.08 -35.06
N ARG A 11 -4.20 6.90 -35.62
CA ARG A 11 -3.28 7.76 -34.85
C ARG A 11 -4.02 8.84 -34.08
N GLU A 12 -5.07 9.40 -34.66
CA GLU A 12 -5.87 10.49 -34.09
C GLU A 12 -6.61 10.02 -32.83
N CYS A 13 -7.27 8.86 -32.91
CA CYS A 13 -7.96 8.25 -31.77
C CYS A 13 -7.01 7.88 -30.64
N ARG A 14 -5.78 7.45 -30.98
CA ARG A 14 -4.76 7.09 -30.00
C ARG A 14 -4.23 8.34 -29.28
N SER A 15 -3.86 9.38 -30.04
CA SER A 15 -3.39 10.64 -29.47
C SER A 15 -4.44 11.23 -28.53
N TRP A 16 -5.70 11.24 -28.95
CA TRP A 16 -6.81 11.69 -28.09
C TRP A 16 -6.93 10.87 -26.81
N LEU A 17 -6.83 9.53 -26.90
CA LEU A 17 -6.91 8.66 -25.73
C LEU A 17 -5.73 8.91 -24.77
N GLU A 18 -4.52 9.01 -25.29
CA GLU A 18 -3.31 9.28 -24.50
C GLU A 18 -3.40 10.64 -23.79
N ASP A 19 -3.86 11.69 -24.48
CA ASP A 19 -4.07 13.02 -23.89
C ASP A 19 -5.12 12.98 -22.76
N VAL A 20 -6.21 12.24 -22.96
CA VAL A 20 -7.26 12.07 -21.94
C VAL A 20 -6.74 11.30 -20.73
N LEU A 21 -5.99 10.22 -20.94
CA LEU A 21 -5.42 9.42 -19.85
C LEU A 21 -4.43 10.26 -19.03
N LEU A 22 -3.53 10.99 -19.70
CA LEU A 22 -2.59 11.91 -19.04
C LEU A 22 -3.30 13.00 -18.24
N HIS A 23 -4.43 13.52 -18.74
CA HIS A 23 -5.24 14.48 -17.99
C HIS A 23 -5.85 13.85 -16.74
N LEU A 24 -6.45 12.66 -16.87
CA LEU A 24 -7.11 11.95 -15.77
C LEU A 24 -6.13 11.49 -14.69
N GLU A 25 -4.90 11.11 -15.07
CA GLU A 25 -3.82 10.81 -14.14
C GLU A 25 -3.40 12.04 -13.35
N ARG A 26 -3.28 13.20 -14.01
CA ARG A 26 -2.92 14.46 -13.35
C ARG A 26 -3.91 14.88 -12.28
N VAL A 27 -5.19 14.61 -12.50
CA VAL A 27 -6.25 14.88 -11.50
C VAL A 27 -6.45 13.71 -10.52
N GLY A 28 -5.63 12.66 -10.60
CA GLY A 28 -5.64 11.50 -9.72
C GLY A 28 -6.90 10.63 -9.84
N ALA A 29 -7.62 10.72 -10.96
CA ALA A 29 -8.84 9.96 -11.18
C ALA A 29 -8.57 8.53 -11.66
N VAL A 30 -7.47 8.33 -12.40
CA VAL A 30 -7.05 7.04 -12.94
C VAL A 30 -5.53 6.89 -12.88
N GLU A 31 -5.07 5.67 -13.09
CA GLU A 31 -3.68 5.35 -13.45
C GLU A 31 -3.73 4.44 -14.67
N ALA A 32 -2.95 4.77 -15.71
CA ALA A 32 -2.96 4.06 -16.97
C ALA A 32 -1.56 3.54 -17.30
N THR A 33 -1.45 2.24 -17.55
CA THR A 33 -0.22 1.60 -18.01
C THR A 33 -0.41 1.05 -19.41
N ARG A 34 0.57 1.31 -20.28
CA ARG A 34 0.58 0.79 -21.65
C ARG A 34 1.32 -0.53 -21.69
N GLU A 35 0.61 -1.60 -22.07
CA GLU A 35 1.18 -2.94 -22.24
C GLU A 35 1.45 -3.24 -23.72
N ARG A 36 2.55 -3.94 -24.00
CA ARG A 36 3.06 -4.13 -25.37
C ARG A 36 2.53 -5.38 -26.05
N GLU A 37 2.11 -6.40 -25.31
CA GLU A 37 1.76 -7.70 -25.89
C GLU A 37 0.59 -8.41 -25.17
N PRO A 38 -0.62 -8.47 -25.76
CA PRO A 38 -1.08 -7.71 -26.93
C PRO A 38 -1.14 -6.20 -26.63
N PRO A 39 -1.12 -5.29 -27.63
CA PRO A 39 -1.17 -3.85 -27.35
C PRO A 39 -2.50 -3.43 -26.70
N HIS A 40 -2.47 -3.06 -25.43
CA HIS A 40 -3.64 -2.53 -24.71
C HIS A 40 -3.23 -1.56 -23.60
N TYR A 41 -4.19 -0.75 -23.16
CA TYR A 41 -4.05 0.11 -22.00
C TYR A 41 -4.74 -0.54 -20.81
N HIS A 42 -3.99 -0.81 -19.74
CA HIS A 42 -4.51 -1.16 -18.44
C HIS A 42 -4.84 0.12 -17.69
N ILE A 43 -6.11 0.36 -17.38
CA ILE A 43 -6.53 1.58 -16.69
C ILE A 43 -7.14 1.21 -15.35
N ALA A 44 -6.48 1.59 -14.27
CA ALA A 44 -7.03 1.54 -12.92
C ALA A 44 -7.86 2.81 -12.68
N VAL A 45 -9.17 2.65 -12.52
CA VAL A 45 -10.10 3.72 -12.14
C VAL A 45 -10.24 3.77 -10.63
N TYR A 46 -9.98 4.95 -10.09
CA TYR A 46 -10.06 5.22 -8.66
C TYR A 46 -11.42 5.81 -8.32
N THR A 47 -12.17 5.11 -7.47
CA THR A 47 -13.32 5.75 -6.81
C THR A 47 -12.78 6.84 -5.88
N ARG A 48 -13.56 7.89 -5.59
CA ARG A 48 -13.12 8.96 -4.67
C ARG A 48 -12.60 8.44 -3.32
N ALA A 49 -13.16 7.34 -2.83
CA ALA A 49 -12.69 6.69 -1.61
C ALA A 49 -11.31 6.02 -1.80
N TYR A 50 -11.09 5.35 -2.93
CA TYR A 50 -9.82 4.68 -3.23
C TYR A 50 -8.71 5.67 -3.61
N ALA A 51 -9.03 6.76 -4.33
CA ALA A 51 -8.08 7.82 -4.64
C ALA A 51 -7.50 8.45 -3.36
N ARG A 52 -8.33 8.71 -2.34
CA ARG A 52 -7.88 9.20 -1.03
C ARG A 52 -6.98 8.20 -0.31
N TYR A 53 -7.26 6.91 -0.43
CA TYR A 53 -6.44 5.85 0.14
C TYR A 53 -5.07 5.76 -0.54
N VAL A 54 -5.01 5.76 -1.87
CA VAL A 54 -3.75 5.75 -2.62
C VAL A 54 -2.96 7.04 -2.38
N ALA A 55 -3.60 8.20 -2.37
CA ALA A 55 -2.95 9.47 -2.04
C ALA A 55 -2.38 9.45 -0.61
N ALA A 56 -3.08 8.84 0.35
CA ALA A 56 -2.57 8.66 1.70
C ALA A 56 -1.36 7.70 1.74
N LEU A 57 -1.39 6.58 0.99
CA LEU A 57 -0.25 5.66 0.88
C LEU A 57 0.98 6.31 0.23
N GLN A 58 0.79 7.01 -0.90
CA GLN A 58 1.87 7.70 -1.60
C GLN A 58 2.42 8.91 -0.81
N ALA A 59 1.59 9.58 -0.01
CA ALA A 59 2.05 10.61 0.91
C ALA A 59 2.95 10.03 2.00
N VAL A 60 2.56 8.87 2.57
CA VAL A 60 3.41 8.13 3.53
C VAL A 60 4.71 7.65 2.87
N GLU A 61 4.68 7.25 1.61
CA GLU A 61 5.86 6.81 0.85
C GLU A 61 6.79 7.98 0.47
N ARG A 62 6.26 9.16 0.14
CA ARG A 62 7.07 10.38 -0.07
C ARG A 62 7.79 10.80 1.22
N VAL A 63 7.12 10.70 2.37
CA VAL A 63 7.75 10.93 3.68
C VAL A 63 8.86 9.89 3.96
N ALA A 64 8.77 8.68 3.41
CA ALA A 64 9.84 7.68 3.48
C ALA A 64 10.95 7.88 2.42
N GLY A 65 10.62 8.48 1.28
CA GLY A 65 11.55 8.76 0.16
C GLY A 65 12.37 10.05 0.34
N GLU A 66 11.95 10.96 1.20
CA GLU A 66 12.68 12.18 1.58
C GLU A 66 13.75 11.94 2.68
N ALA A 67 14.04 10.67 3.02
CA ALA A 67 15.10 10.32 3.97
C ALA A 67 16.47 10.04 3.30
N GLY A 68 16.66 10.38 2.02
CA GLY A 68 17.86 10.03 1.23
C GLY A 68 18.75 11.18 0.75
N ALA A 69 18.34 12.42 0.93
CA ALA A 69 19.03 13.63 0.47
C ALA A 69 18.23 14.77 1.14
N ASP A 70 18.69 15.50 2.15
CA ASP A 70 19.90 16.30 2.23
C ASP A 70 20.23 16.57 3.71
N LEU A 71 21.52 16.59 4.05
CA LEU A 71 22.02 17.17 5.29
C LEU A 71 22.04 18.71 5.13
N GLU A 72 21.30 19.45 5.97
CA GLU A 72 21.79 20.60 6.77
C GLU A 72 20.66 21.33 7.52
N ALA A 73 21.01 21.80 8.73
CA ALA A 73 20.28 22.70 9.65
C ALA A 73 19.17 22.10 10.58
N GLN A 74 19.61 21.55 11.73
CA GLN A 74 19.32 22.01 13.11
C GLN A 74 18.06 22.90 13.31
N GLU A 75 17.13 22.71 14.25
CA GLU A 75 17.10 22.04 15.57
C GLU A 75 15.63 21.85 16.03
N GLU A 76 15.39 20.73 16.74
CA GLU A 76 14.56 20.58 17.95
C GLU A 76 13.07 20.96 17.98
N HIS A 77 12.21 19.93 18.03
CA HIS A 77 11.37 19.75 19.21
C HIS A 77 11.03 18.27 19.46
N ALA A 78 11.43 17.84 20.66
CA ALA A 78 11.27 16.53 21.24
C ALA A 78 9.80 16.11 21.41
N GLY A 79 9.55 14.81 21.19
CA GLY A 79 8.27 14.16 21.38
C GLY A 79 8.40 12.66 21.22
N GLU A 80 9.27 12.04 22.02
CA GLU A 80 9.24 10.61 22.30
C GLU A 80 7.80 10.20 22.67
N SER A 81 7.20 9.35 21.84
CA SER A 81 6.28 8.35 22.34
C SER A 81 6.70 7.02 21.75
N SER A 82 7.61 6.38 22.47
CA SER A 82 7.77 4.93 22.52
C SER A 82 6.45 4.30 22.98
N SER A 83 5.43 4.37 22.11
CA SER A 83 4.29 3.48 22.21
C SER A 83 4.62 2.29 21.32
N ASP A 84 4.70 1.11 21.92
CA ASP A 84 4.48 -0.15 21.20
C ASP A 84 3.24 0.05 20.33
N GLY A 85 3.45 0.25 19.03
CA GLY A 85 2.43 0.77 18.13
C GLY A 85 1.43 -0.31 17.81
N VAL A 86 0.38 -0.48 18.61
CA VAL A 86 -0.66 -1.47 18.27
C VAL A 86 -1.69 -0.84 17.33
N VAL A 87 -1.62 -1.18 16.05
CA VAL A 87 -2.58 -0.77 15.02
C VAL A 87 -3.80 -1.69 15.06
N ARG A 88 -5.00 -1.12 15.03
CA ARG A 88 -6.25 -1.90 14.89
C ARG A 88 -6.64 -2.01 13.42
N TYR A 89 -6.77 -3.23 12.93
CA TYR A 89 -7.10 -3.53 11.54
C TYR A 89 -8.41 -4.32 11.45
N ARG A 90 -9.29 -3.95 10.51
CA ARG A 90 -10.49 -4.73 10.22
C ARG A 90 -10.24 -5.58 8.97
N VAL A 91 -10.28 -6.90 9.15
CA VAL A 91 -10.08 -7.89 8.09
C VAL A 91 -11.13 -7.70 7.00
N ARG A 92 -10.71 -7.68 5.75
CA ARG A 92 -11.55 -7.63 4.55
C ARG A 92 -11.55 -8.99 3.85
N SER A 93 -12.53 -9.18 2.98
CA SER A 93 -12.61 -10.41 2.18
C SER A 93 -11.39 -10.54 1.29
N GLY A 94 -10.69 -11.67 1.39
CA GLY A 94 -9.45 -11.94 0.66
C GLY A 94 -8.16 -11.58 1.40
N ASP A 95 -8.23 -10.96 2.57
CA ASP A 95 -7.03 -10.71 3.39
C ASP A 95 -6.50 -12.01 4.00
N THR A 96 -5.18 -12.08 4.11
CA THR A 96 -4.49 -13.17 4.80
C THR A 96 -3.61 -12.59 5.90
N LEU A 97 -3.39 -13.36 6.98
CA LEU A 97 -2.47 -12.94 8.05
C LEU A 97 -1.08 -12.59 7.49
N TRP A 98 -0.61 -13.32 6.48
CA TRP A 98 0.67 -13.07 5.83
C TRP A 98 0.70 -11.73 5.09
N GLY A 99 -0.34 -11.42 4.31
CA GLY A 99 -0.45 -10.14 3.61
C GLY A 99 -0.54 -8.97 4.58
N ILE A 100 -1.29 -9.13 5.66
CA ILE A 100 -1.41 -8.14 6.74
C ILE A 100 -0.06 -7.95 7.43
N ALA A 101 0.62 -9.02 7.83
CA ALA A 101 1.92 -8.97 8.47
C ALA A 101 2.95 -8.19 7.64
N ARG A 102 3.02 -8.49 6.34
CA ARG A 102 3.91 -7.81 5.40
C ARG A 102 3.58 -6.33 5.22
N ALA A 103 2.29 -5.99 5.15
CA ALA A 103 1.85 -4.59 4.99
C ALA A 103 2.20 -3.72 6.20
N TYR A 104 2.25 -4.32 7.39
CA TYR A 104 2.50 -3.62 8.65
C TYR A 104 3.90 -3.85 9.23
N GLY A 105 4.77 -4.61 8.53
CA GLY A 105 6.13 -4.87 8.97
C GLY A 105 6.24 -5.71 10.25
N THR A 106 5.29 -6.62 10.48
CA THR A 106 5.28 -7.55 11.62
C THR A 106 5.29 -9.00 11.13
N THR A 107 5.27 -9.98 12.04
CA THR A 107 5.17 -11.40 11.72
C THR A 107 3.77 -11.95 11.98
N VAL A 108 3.45 -13.05 11.30
CA VAL A 108 2.19 -13.76 11.51
C VAL A 108 2.07 -14.22 12.97
N ASP A 109 3.16 -14.64 13.60
CA ASP A 109 3.17 -15.13 14.97
C ASP A 109 2.99 -14.03 16.01
N GLU A 110 3.50 -12.82 15.74
CA GLU A 110 3.20 -11.64 16.55
C GLU A 110 1.72 -11.24 16.46
N ILE A 111 1.13 -11.24 15.25
CA ILE A 111 -0.31 -10.97 15.08
C ILE A 111 -1.14 -12.04 15.78
N LYS A 112 -0.77 -13.31 15.66
CA LYS A 112 -1.46 -14.41 16.36
C LYS A 112 -1.39 -14.25 17.87
N SER A 113 -0.20 -13.97 18.40
CA SER A 113 0.02 -13.78 19.83
C SER A 113 -0.76 -12.57 20.35
N ALA A 114 -0.78 -11.47 19.61
CA ALA A 114 -1.51 -10.26 19.96
C ALA A 114 -3.05 -10.43 19.93
N ASN A 115 -3.56 -11.39 19.15
CA ASN A 115 -5.00 -11.65 18.97
C ASN A 115 -5.46 -13.02 19.50
N ASN A 116 -4.58 -13.73 20.19
CA ASN A 116 -4.80 -15.08 20.73
C ASN A 116 -5.35 -16.08 19.70
N LEU A 117 -4.87 -16.00 18.44
CA LEU A 117 -5.33 -16.85 17.34
C LEU A 117 -4.59 -18.19 17.37
N ARG A 118 -5.34 -19.29 17.32
CA ARG A 118 -4.79 -20.66 17.29
C ARG A 118 -4.37 -21.14 15.89
N GLY A 119 -4.66 -20.37 14.86
CA GLY A 119 -4.38 -20.76 13.47
C GLY A 119 -4.39 -19.57 12.52
N ASN A 120 -4.23 -19.86 11.23
CA ASN A 120 -4.14 -18.84 10.20
C ASN A 120 -5.51 -18.35 9.69
N ARG A 121 -6.60 -18.90 10.23
CA ARG A 121 -7.97 -18.58 9.80
C ARG A 121 -8.40 -17.28 10.47
N ILE A 122 -8.75 -16.30 9.63
CA ILE A 122 -9.30 -15.01 10.03
C ILE A 122 -10.62 -14.81 9.30
N ASP A 123 -11.60 -14.23 9.99
CA ASP A 123 -12.93 -14.01 9.43
C ASP A 123 -13.07 -12.57 8.92
N VAL A 124 -13.83 -12.41 7.85
CA VAL A 124 -14.09 -11.09 7.27
C VAL A 124 -14.87 -10.23 8.26
N GLY A 125 -14.38 -9.02 8.52
CA GLY A 125 -14.94 -8.09 9.51
C GLY A 125 -14.32 -8.20 10.89
N GLN A 126 -13.47 -9.20 11.13
CA GLN A 126 -12.75 -9.37 12.40
C GLN A 126 -11.82 -8.19 12.67
N LEU A 127 -11.77 -7.73 13.92
CA LEU A 127 -10.83 -6.70 14.36
C LEU A 127 -9.55 -7.38 14.88
N LEU A 128 -8.42 -7.06 14.28
CA LEU A 128 -7.09 -7.54 14.65
C LEU A 128 -6.25 -6.41 15.24
N ARG A 129 -5.47 -6.74 16.25
CA ARG A 129 -4.45 -5.92 16.90
C ARG A 129 -3.09 -6.29 16.29
N ILE A 130 -2.48 -5.36 15.57
CA ILE A 130 -1.23 -5.57 14.84
C ILE A 130 -0.14 -4.77 15.55
N PRO A 131 0.86 -5.41 16.17
CA PRO A 131 1.99 -4.71 16.74
C PRO A 131 2.92 -4.21 15.61
N VAL A 132 3.05 -2.89 15.46
CA VAL A 132 3.99 -2.24 14.55
C VAL A 132 5.01 -1.48 15.41
N GLY A 133 6.27 -1.88 15.34
CA GLY A 133 7.30 -1.28 16.20
C GLY A 133 8.29 -2.27 16.78
N SER A 134 7.99 -3.57 16.72
CA SER A 134 8.99 -4.61 16.96
C SER A 134 9.97 -4.63 15.79
N ARG A 135 10.88 -3.64 15.73
CA ARG A 135 12.19 -3.84 15.12
C ARG A 135 12.86 -4.91 15.97
N HIS A 136 12.51 -6.17 15.71
CA HIS A 136 13.21 -7.33 16.23
C HIS A 136 14.62 -7.27 15.67
N SER A 137 15.42 -6.51 16.38
CA SER A 137 16.82 -6.30 16.16
C SER A 137 17.48 -7.63 16.48
N LEU A 138 17.93 -8.31 15.41
CA LEU A 138 18.99 -9.33 15.39
C LEU A 138 18.62 -10.75 15.90
N LEU A 139 18.60 -11.68 14.94
CA LEU A 139 19.18 -13.04 15.03
C LEU A 139 19.06 -13.76 16.38
N ARG A 140 17.99 -14.50 16.66
CA ARG A 140 17.87 -15.68 17.58
C ARG A 140 16.40 -16.15 17.42
N GLU A 141 16.00 -17.38 17.09
CA GLU A 141 16.59 -18.71 17.09
C GLU A 141 15.77 -19.54 16.09
N ASN A 142 16.41 -20.50 15.44
CA ASN A 142 15.75 -21.55 14.68
C ASN A 142 15.48 -22.69 15.68
N PRO A 143 14.23 -22.99 16.09
CA PRO A 143 13.94 -24.23 16.80
C PRO A 143 13.55 -25.32 15.78
N GLU A 144 14.46 -26.29 15.71
CA GLU A 144 14.43 -27.65 15.11
C GLU A 144 13.30 -28.06 14.15
#